data_AF-A0A843UD72-F1
#
_entry.id   AF-A0A843UD72-F1
#
_cell.length_a   1.000
_cell.length_b   1.000
_cell.length_c   1.000
_cell.angle_alpha   90.00
_cell.angle_beta   90.00
_cell.angle_gamma   90.00
#
_symmetry.space_group_name_H-M   'P 1'
#
loop_
_entity.id
_entity.type
_entity.pdbx_description
1 polymer ?
#
loop_
_entity_poly.entity_id
_entity_poly.type
_entity_poly.pdbx_seq_one_letter_code
_entity_poly.pdbx_strand_id
1 'polypeptide(L)'
;MPPLRGRGCGYSKFHTPSILIQPVYAHRLRLPRRVVVLSLPPPSDAEPFYRHRFSTVEFVPRDINVILANPLSLGTFLAVESHYAASAAMWRGTEAFLADPLASWALLNVWNCKDMFWMEPFVLYFMYGVGKEGAAAAWLLRGLYAHAHNMVWWGGCWAMVEEVEVCEPPQWGSRTSGGCHAPRTSSV
;
A
#
# COMPACT_ATOMS: atom_id res chain seq x y z
N MET A 1 35.98 -9.05 24.48
CA MET A 1 34.75 -8.27 24.71
C MET A 1 33.67 -9.25 25.18
N PRO A 2 33.25 -9.22 26.44
CA PRO A 2 32.16 -10.07 26.92
C PRO A 2 30.80 -9.49 26.44
N PRO A 3 29.77 -10.32 26.21
CA PRO A 3 28.47 -9.85 25.79
C PRO A 3 27.77 -9.10 26.93
N LEU A 4 27.18 -7.95 26.60
CA LEU A 4 26.34 -7.18 27.53
C LEU A 4 25.06 -7.97 27.84
N ARG A 5 24.98 -8.57 29.03
CA ARG A 5 23.72 -9.09 29.59
C ARG A 5 22.85 -7.92 30.04
N GLY A 6 22.15 -7.29 29.12
CA GLY A 6 20.99 -6.46 29.44
C GLY A 6 19.82 -7.37 29.82
N ARG A 7 19.15 -7.11 30.95
CA ARG A 7 17.82 -7.67 31.23
C ARG A 7 16.90 -7.14 30.12
N GLY A 8 16.60 -7.98 29.13
CA GLY A 8 15.80 -7.58 27.98
C GLY A 8 14.43 -7.07 28.44
N CYS A 9 13.90 -6.06 27.75
CA CYS A 9 12.65 -5.38 28.06
C CYS A 9 11.38 -6.26 27.93
N GLY A 10 11.51 -7.59 27.98
CA GLY A 10 10.40 -8.54 27.86
C GLY A 10 9.78 -8.63 26.46
N TYR A 11 10.37 -8.03 25.43
CA TYR A 11 9.84 -8.10 24.07
C TYR A 11 9.85 -9.54 23.54
N SER A 12 8.68 -10.02 23.12
CA SER A 12 8.53 -11.23 22.32
C SER A 12 8.58 -10.87 20.84
N LYS A 13 9.23 -11.73 20.03
CA LYS A 13 9.23 -11.56 18.58
C LYS A 13 7.80 -11.68 18.07
N PHE A 14 7.30 -10.62 17.44
CA PHE A 14 5.96 -10.61 16.86
C PHE A 14 5.95 -11.24 15.46
N HIS A 15 6.65 -10.64 14.49
CA HIS A 15 6.87 -11.20 13.14
C HIS A 15 8.20 -10.68 12.56
N THR A 16 8.55 -11.10 11.33
CA THR A 16 9.69 -10.55 10.57
C THR A 16 9.16 -9.97 9.26
N PRO A 17 8.92 -8.65 9.20
CA PRO A 17 8.41 -8.03 7.98
C PRO A 17 9.47 -8.14 6.88
N SER A 18 9.01 -8.27 5.64
CA SER A 18 9.86 -8.05 4.46
C SER A 18 9.47 -6.75 3.81
N ILE A 19 10.47 -5.97 3.42
CA ILE A 19 10.28 -4.63 2.90
C ILE A 19 10.72 -4.63 1.44
N LEU A 20 9.81 -4.27 0.54
CA LEU A 20 10.11 -4.02 -0.85
C LEU A 20 10.44 -2.55 -1.04
N ILE A 21 11.60 -2.27 -1.64
CA ILE A 21 12.03 -0.91 -2.01
C ILE A 21 12.00 -0.80 -3.53
N GLN A 22 11.23 0.16 -4.03
CA GLN A 22 11.09 0.45 -5.45
C GLN A 22 11.74 1.81 -5.77
N PRO A 23 12.81 1.83 -6.57
CA PRO A 23 13.42 3.07 -7.02
C PRO A 23 12.46 3.90 -7.88
N VAL A 24 12.45 5.20 -7.66
CA VAL A 24 11.68 6.16 -8.44
C VAL A 24 12.59 6.82 -9.46
N TYR A 25 12.40 6.42 -10.72
CA TYR A 25 13.10 7.00 -11.85
C TYR A 25 12.71 8.47 -12.08
N ALA A 26 13.63 9.24 -12.66
CA ALA A 26 13.45 10.66 -13.00
C ALA A 26 12.51 10.91 -14.20
N HIS A 27 11.43 10.15 -14.33
CA HIS A 27 10.39 10.38 -15.33
C HIS A 27 9.02 9.99 -14.81
N ARG A 28 8.00 10.74 -15.21
CA ARG A 28 6.61 10.45 -14.89
C ARG A 28 6.15 9.14 -15.55
N LEU A 29 5.55 8.24 -14.77
CA LEU A 29 4.87 7.06 -15.29
C LEU A 29 3.47 7.41 -15.79
N ARG A 30 3.09 6.83 -16.94
CA ARG A 30 1.74 6.96 -17.48
C ARG A 30 0.83 5.92 -16.85
N LEU A 31 -0.27 6.39 -16.27
CA LEU A 31 -1.36 5.53 -15.83
C LEU A 31 -1.98 4.82 -17.05
N PRO A 32 -2.27 3.52 -16.95
CA PRO A 32 -2.98 2.84 -18.02
C PRO A 32 -4.35 3.48 -18.25
N ARG A 33 -4.77 3.62 -19.53
CA ARG A 33 -6.01 4.32 -19.90
C ARG A 33 -7.28 3.80 -19.23
N ARG A 34 -7.29 2.54 -18.79
CA ARG A 34 -8.44 1.93 -18.14
C ARG A 34 -8.41 2.01 -16.60
N VAL A 35 -7.46 2.71 -16.00
CA VAL A 35 -7.42 2.95 -14.55
C VAL A 35 -7.92 4.37 -14.28
N VAL A 36 -8.88 4.48 -13.37
CA VAL A 36 -9.23 5.76 -12.73
C VAL A 36 -8.78 5.69 -11.29
N VAL A 37 -8.05 6.71 -10.85
CA VAL A 37 -7.61 6.85 -9.45
C VAL A 37 -8.43 7.94 -8.80
N LEU A 38 -9.09 7.58 -7.69
CA LEU A 38 -9.86 8.47 -6.84
C LEU A 38 -9.09 8.69 -5.54
N SER A 39 -9.02 9.94 -5.08
CA SER A 39 -8.56 10.25 -3.72
C SER A 39 -9.76 10.15 -2.78
N LEU A 40 -9.64 9.34 -1.73
CA LEU A 40 -10.67 9.19 -0.70
C LEU A 40 -10.35 10.12 0.46
N PRO A 41 -11.18 11.16 0.70
CA PRO A 41 -10.94 12.08 1.80
C PRO A 41 -11.19 11.38 3.15
N PRO A 42 -10.28 11.50 4.13
CA PRO A 42 -10.57 11.18 5.51
C PRO A 42 -11.33 12.34 6.20
N PRO A 43 -12.21 12.06 7.18
CA PRO A 43 -12.62 10.74 7.65
C PRO A 43 -13.79 10.13 6.87
N SER A 44 -14.45 10.93 6.00
CA SER A 44 -15.76 10.58 5.43
C SER A 44 -15.76 9.30 4.58
N ASP A 45 -14.65 9.01 3.89
CA ASP A 45 -14.58 7.87 2.98
C ASP A 45 -13.51 6.85 3.35
N ALA A 46 -12.27 7.32 3.56
CA ALA A 46 -11.15 6.40 3.77
C ALA A 46 -11.33 5.52 5.02
N GLU A 47 -11.78 6.09 6.14
CA GLU A 47 -11.92 5.35 7.41
C GLU A 47 -12.99 4.24 7.36
N PRO A 48 -14.24 4.50 6.91
CA PRO A 48 -15.21 3.43 6.70
C PRO A 48 -14.68 2.31 5.80
N PHE A 49 -13.95 2.66 4.74
CA PHE A 49 -13.40 1.68 3.80
C PHE A 49 -12.46 0.71 4.51
N TYR A 50 -11.51 1.26 5.29
CA TYR A 50 -10.58 0.46 6.08
C TYR A 50 -11.30 -0.41 7.11
N ARG A 51 -12.26 0.16 7.86
CA ARG A 51 -12.98 -0.62 8.88
C ARG A 51 -13.80 -1.75 8.31
N HIS A 52 -14.47 -1.55 7.19
CA HIS A 52 -15.28 -2.60 6.58
C HIS A 52 -14.42 -3.68 5.94
N ARG A 53 -13.46 -3.29 5.09
CA ARG A 53 -12.78 -4.24 4.20
C ARG A 53 -11.50 -4.85 4.78
N PHE A 54 -10.91 -4.21 5.79
CA PHE A 54 -9.69 -4.65 6.43
C PHE A 54 -9.90 -5.10 7.87
N SER A 55 -11.12 -5.11 8.42
CA SER A 55 -11.37 -5.57 9.82
C SER A 55 -10.77 -6.94 10.17
N THR A 56 -10.51 -7.78 9.17
CA THR A 56 -9.93 -9.11 9.32
C THR A 56 -8.43 -9.19 9.03
N VAL A 57 -7.77 -8.10 8.58
CA VAL A 57 -6.31 -8.11 8.44
C VAL A 57 -5.66 -7.98 9.82
N GLU A 58 -4.45 -8.52 9.93
CA GLU A 58 -3.78 -8.76 11.21
C GLU A 58 -3.65 -7.50 12.09
N PHE A 59 -3.65 -6.30 11.47
CA PHE A 59 -3.62 -5.01 12.16
C PHE A 59 -4.44 -3.92 11.45
N VAL A 60 -5.67 -3.68 11.90
CA VAL A 60 -6.34 -2.38 11.70
C VAL A 60 -6.31 -1.62 13.01
N PRO A 61 -5.55 -0.51 13.11
CA PRO A 61 -5.52 0.32 14.30
C PRO A 61 -6.91 0.85 14.65
N ARG A 62 -7.29 0.82 15.94
CA ARG A 62 -8.57 1.37 16.40
C ARG A 62 -8.71 2.86 16.07
N ASP A 63 -7.57 3.54 16.06
CA ASP A 63 -7.33 4.94 15.76
C ASP A 63 -6.91 5.19 14.29
N ILE A 64 -7.30 4.31 13.36
CA ILE A 64 -7.01 4.48 11.93
C ILE A 64 -7.41 5.87 11.40
N ASN A 65 -8.47 6.47 11.94
CA ASN A 65 -8.90 7.83 11.61
C ASN A 65 -7.80 8.88 11.88
N VAL A 66 -7.05 8.73 12.97
CA VAL A 66 -5.94 9.62 13.33
C VAL A 66 -4.77 9.43 12.38
N ILE A 67 -4.48 8.19 12.00
CA ILE A 67 -3.43 7.86 11.03
C ILE A 67 -3.76 8.47 9.67
N LEU A 68 -4.98 8.26 9.18
CA LEU A 68 -5.41 8.76 7.87
C LEU A 68 -5.45 10.29 7.80
N ALA A 69 -5.83 10.96 8.90
CA ALA A 69 -5.88 12.42 9.01
C ALA A 69 -4.54 13.08 9.34
N ASN A 70 -3.47 12.31 9.53
CA ASN A 70 -2.16 12.86 9.84
C ASN A 70 -1.62 13.71 8.68
N PRO A 71 -0.97 14.86 8.91
CA PRO A 71 -0.37 15.66 7.84
C PRO A 71 0.67 14.94 6.97
N LEU A 72 1.28 13.88 7.49
CA LEU A 72 2.21 13.02 6.76
C LEU A 72 1.50 11.97 5.89
N SER A 73 0.20 11.75 6.07
CA SER A 73 -0.63 10.95 5.17
C SER A 73 -0.92 11.76 3.91
N LEU A 74 -0.29 11.41 2.79
CA LEU A 74 -0.47 12.09 1.51
C LEU A 74 -1.82 11.77 0.85
N GLY A 75 -2.44 10.66 1.25
CA GLY A 75 -3.81 10.32 0.86
C GLY A 75 -4.08 8.83 0.78
N THR A 76 -5.37 8.51 0.78
CA THR A 76 -5.87 7.17 0.44
C THR A 76 -6.36 7.19 -1.00
N PHE A 77 -5.90 6.24 -1.81
CA PHE A 77 -6.17 6.20 -3.24
C PHE A 77 -6.86 4.90 -3.62
N LEU A 78 -8.01 5.03 -4.29
CA LEU A 78 -8.82 3.93 -4.81
C LEU A 78 -8.68 3.89 -6.33
N ALA A 79 -8.31 2.74 -6.87
CA ALA A 79 -8.31 2.47 -8.31
C ALA A 79 -9.48 1.60 -8.72
N VAL A 80 -10.17 2.04 -9.77
CA VAL A 80 -11.29 1.33 -10.41
C VAL A 80 -11.12 1.34 -11.92
N GLU A 81 -11.84 0.46 -12.61
CA GLU A 81 -11.78 0.40 -14.07
C GLU A 81 -12.50 1.58 -14.73
N SER A 82 -11.95 2.10 -15.82
CA SER A 82 -12.44 3.31 -16.49
C SER A 82 -13.80 3.17 -17.16
N HIS A 83 -14.28 1.95 -17.41
CA HIS A 83 -15.64 1.78 -17.92
C HIS A 83 -16.68 2.08 -16.84
N TYR A 84 -16.27 2.02 -15.56
CA TYR A 84 -17.00 2.59 -14.45
C TYR A 84 -16.67 4.06 -14.22
N ALA A 85 -15.85 4.73 -15.05
CA ALA A 85 -15.44 6.12 -14.83
C ALA A 85 -16.62 7.09 -14.75
N ALA A 86 -17.70 6.85 -15.50
CA ALA A 86 -18.91 7.65 -15.40
C ALA A 86 -19.57 7.51 -14.01
N SER A 87 -19.60 6.29 -13.47
CA SER A 87 -20.05 6.01 -12.10
C SER A 87 -19.04 6.47 -11.04
N ALA A 88 -17.74 6.43 -11.33
CA ALA A 88 -16.65 6.83 -10.45
C ALA A 88 -16.52 8.37 -10.35
N ALA A 89 -16.84 9.09 -11.43
CA ALA A 89 -16.99 10.55 -11.42
C ALA A 89 -18.15 10.98 -10.53
N MET A 90 -19.14 10.09 -10.35
CA MET A 90 -20.20 10.22 -9.36
C MET A 90 -19.85 9.38 -8.12
N TRP A 91 -18.67 9.56 -7.53
CA TRP A 91 -18.35 8.95 -6.25
C TRP A 91 -19.46 9.27 -5.24
N ARG A 92 -20.23 8.25 -4.84
CA ARG A 92 -21.40 8.39 -3.96
C ARG A 92 -21.08 8.18 -2.49
N GLY A 93 -19.80 8.09 -2.17
CA GLY A 93 -19.31 7.73 -0.84
C GLY A 93 -19.04 6.24 -0.70
N THR A 94 -18.27 5.93 0.33
CA THR A 94 -17.76 4.59 0.60
C THR A 94 -18.86 3.57 0.90
N GLU A 95 -19.88 3.94 1.66
CA GLU A 95 -20.98 3.03 2.00
C GLU A 95 -21.74 2.57 0.75
N ALA A 96 -22.00 3.48 -0.19
CA ALA A 96 -22.64 3.14 -1.46
C ALA A 96 -21.74 2.23 -2.31
N PHE A 97 -20.43 2.48 -2.29
CA PHE A 97 -19.46 1.62 -2.99
C PHE A 97 -19.38 0.23 -2.37
N LEU A 98 -19.39 0.09 -1.05
CA LEU A 98 -19.26 -1.20 -0.38
C LEU A 98 -20.56 -2.03 -0.40
N ALA A 99 -21.72 -1.39 -0.52
CA ALA A 99 -23.00 -2.07 -0.66
C ALA A 99 -23.17 -2.77 -2.01
N ASP A 100 -22.57 -2.21 -3.07
CA ASP A 100 -22.53 -2.78 -4.42
C ASP A 100 -21.15 -2.53 -5.04
N PRO A 101 -20.11 -3.26 -4.58
CA PRO A 101 -18.75 -3.02 -5.00
C PRO A 101 -18.60 -3.37 -6.48
N LEU A 102 -17.89 -2.51 -7.20
CA LEU A 102 -17.47 -2.81 -8.56
C LEU A 102 -16.72 -4.14 -8.59
N ALA A 103 -16.87 -4.88 -9.68
CA ALA A 103 -16.33 -6.23 -9.83
C ALA A 103 -14.81 -6.31 -9.62
N SER A 104 -14.08 -5.19 -9.70
CA SER A 104 -12.67 -5.10 -9.35
C SER A 104 -12.29 -3.72 -8.81
N TRP A 105 -11.47 -3.70 -7.76
CA TRP A 105 -10.92 -2.49 -7.16
C TRP A 105 -9.55 -2.74 -6.52
N ALA A 106 -8.77 -1.68 -6.33
CA ALA A 106 -7.55 -1.69 -5.51
C ALA A 106 -7.46 -0.40 -4.69
N LEU A 107 -6.86 -0.46 -3.51
CA LEU A 107 -6.71 0.63 -2.56
C LEU A 107 -5.28 0.63 -1.99
N LEU A 108 -4.70 1.80 -1.78
CA LEU A 108 -3.52 1.96 -0.93
C LEU A 108 -3.50 3.36 -0.28
N ASN A 109 -2.70 3.52 0.77
CA ASN A 109 -2.35 4.83 1.32
C ASN A 109 -0.85 5.11 1.13
N VAL A 110 -0.48 6.39 1.02
CA VAL A 110 0.90 6.86 0.90
C VAL A 110 1.25 7.78 2.07
N TRP A 111 2.33 7.44 2.78
CA TRP A 111 2.89 8.21 3.88
C TRP A 111 4.20 8.90 3.49
N ASN A 112 4.31 10.17 3.85
CA ASN A 112 5.49 10.99 3.67
C ASN A 112 6.51 10.74 4.80
N CYS A 113 7.46 9.83 4.60
CA CYS A 113 8.53 9.60 5.58
C CYS A 113 9.62 10.68 5.53
N LYS A 114 9.76 11.42 4.42
CA LYS A 114 10.77 12.48 4.24
C LYS A 114 10.71 13.52 5.35
N ASP A 115 9.52 13.97 5.69
CA ASP A 115 9.32 15.05 6.65
C ASP A 115 9.46 14.57 8.11
N MET A 116 9.59 13.25 8.32
CA MET A 116 9.83 12.66 9.64
C MET A 116 11.30 12.28 9.84
N PHE A 117 11.94 11.69 8.82
CA PHE A 117 13.33 11.26 8.86
C PHE A 117 14.08 11.79 7.65
N TRP A 118 15.02 12.70 7.90
CA TRP A 118 15.97 13.13 6.89
C TRP A 118 17.10 12.10 6.79
N MET A 119 16.89 11.06 5.98
CA MET A 119 17.93 10.09 5.63
C MET A 119 18.49 10.44 4.25
N GLU A 120 19.63 11.11 4.20
CA GLU A 120 20.40 11.20 2.96
C GLU A 120 21.22 9.91 2.77
N PRO A 121 21.24 9.31 1.57
CA PRO A 121 20.53 9.69 0.33
C PRO A 121 19.11 9.10 0.18
N PHE A 122 18.63 8.33 1.16
CA PHE A 122 17.41 7.51 1.07
C PHE A 122 16.16 8.20 1.60
N VAL A 123 15.69 9.22 0.88
CA VAL A 123 14.39 9.82 1.14
C VAL A 123 13.30 9.01 0.43
N LEU A 124 12.31 8.56 1.19
CA LEU A 124 11.30 7.60 0.74
C LEU A 124 9.87 7.97 1.15
N TYR A 125 8.89 7.49 0.41
CA TYR A 125 7.50 7.38 0.87
C TYR A 125 7.17 5.92 1.21
N PHE A 126 6.34 5.72 2.21
CA PHE A 126 5.89 4.40 2.64
C PHE A 126 4.43 4.17 2.23
N MET A 127 4.15 3.07 1.55
CA MET A 127 2.82 2.64 1.18
C MET A 127 2.33 1.60 2.18
N TYR A 128 1.07 1.73 2.59
CA TYR A 128 0.44 0.85 3.56
C TYR A 128 -1.05 0.71 3.28
N GLY A 129 -1.70 -0.20 4.00
CA GLY A 129 -3.14 -0.41 3.85
C GLY A 129 -3.52 -0.90 2.44
N VAL A 130 -2.63 -1.67 1.81
CA VAL A 130 -2.85 -2.16 0.44
C VAL A 130 -3.96 -3.22 0.45
N GLY A 131 -5.03 -2.96 -0.27
CA GLY A 131 -6.14 -3.90 -0.45
C GLY A 131 -6.56 -3.98 -1.90
N LYS A 132 -7.07 -5.12 -2.32
CA LYS A 132 -7.50 -5.34 -3.70
C LYS A 132 -8.52 -6.47 -3.77
N GLU A 133 -9.41 -6.39 -4.75
CA GLU A 133 -10.41 -7.43 -5.00
C GLU A 133 -10.78 -7.49 -6.47
N GLY A 134 -11.14 -8.68 -6.95
CA GLY A 134 -11.62 -8.91 -8.30
C GLY A 134 -10.54 -9.27 -9.33
N ALA A 135 -11.00 -9.64 -10.53
CA ALA A 135 -10.13 -10.15 -11.59
C ALA A 135 -9.12 -9.12 -12.14
N ALA A 136 -9.47 -7.82 -12.09
CA ALA A 136 -8.57 -6.74 -12.54
C ALA A 136 -7.72 -6.13 -11.41
N ALA A 137 -7.85 -6.62 -10.16
CA ALA A 137 -7.17 -6.12 -8.97
C ALA A 137 -5.67 -5.86 -9.16
N ALA A 138 -4.94 -6.85 -9.66
CA ALA A 138 -3.49 -6.77 -9.90
C ALA A 138 -3.13 -5.60 -10.85
N TRP A 139 -3.97 -5.40 -11.87
CA TRP A 139 -3.75 -4.36 -12.87
C TRP A 139 -4.12 -2.97 -12.35
N LEU A 140 -5.18 -2.87 -11.54
CA LEU A 140 -5.55 -1.64 -10.83
C LEU A 140 -4.48 -1.22 -9.82
N LEU A 141 -3.93 -2.19 -9.08
CA LEU A 141 -2.83 -1.95 -8.14
C LEU A 141 -1.57 -1.45 -8.84
N ARG A 142 -1.22 -1.99 -10.03
CA ARG A 142 -0.14 -1.41 -10.86
C ARG A 142 -0.41 0.04 -11.24
N GLY A 143 -1.67 0.39 -11.50
CA GLY A 143 -2.08 1.77 -11.70
C GLY A 143 -1.81 2.64 -10.47
N LEU A 144 -2.19 2.16 -9.28
CA LEU A 144 -1.90 2.87 -8.02
C LEU A 144 -0.40 3.01 -7.75
N TYR A 145 0.41 2.00 -8.01
CA TYR A 145 1.86 2.13 -7.90
C TYR A 145 2.44 3.16 -8.88
N ALA A 146 1.92 3.24 -10.11
CA ALA A 146 2.31 4.31 -11.03
C ALA A 146 1.85 5.70 -10.54
N HIS A 147 0.70 5.79 -9.88
CA HIS A 147 0.25 7.03 -9.23
C HIS A 147 1.17 7.42 -8.06
N ALA A 148 1.50 6.48 -7.18
CA ALA A 148 2.41 6.67 -6.05
C ALA A 148 3.81 7.06 -6.51
N HIS A 149 4.38 6.36 -7.51
CA HIS A 149 5.64 6.71 -8.14
C HIS A 149 5.66 8.18 -8.57
N ASN A 150 4.61 8.63 -9.26
CA ASN A 150 4.52 10.02 -9.70
C ASN A 150 4.51 10.99 -8.51
N MET A 151 3.80 10.70 -7.41
CA MET A 151 3.82 11.54 -6.21
C MET A 151 5.21 11.64 -5.60
N VAL A 152 5.90 10.50 -5.49
CA VAL A 152 7.28 10.41 -4.96
C VAL A 152 8.24 11.21 -5.84
N TRP A 153 8.11 11.08 -7.16
CA TRP A 153 8.89 11.83 -8.15
C TRP A 153 8.67 13.34 -8.02
N TRP A 154 7.42 13.80 -7.92
CA TRP A 154 7.08 15.20 -7.69
C TRP A 154 7.57 15.73 -6.33
N GLY A 155 7.60 14.87 -5.30
CA GLY A 155 8.11 15.19 -3.96
C GLY A 155 9.64 15.21 -3.85
N GLY A 156 10.37 14.91 -4.92
CA GLY A 156 11.83 14.86 -4.95
C GLY A 156 12.42 13.70 -4.15
N CYS A 157 11.68 12.60 -4.02
CA CYS A 157 12.10 11.41 -3.30
C CYS A 157 12.58 10.32 -4.28
N TRP A 158 13.47 9.45 -3.83
CA TRP A 158 14.16 8.48 -4.70
C TRP A 158 13.57 7.07 -4.66
N ALA A 159 12.72 6.77 -3.67
CA ALA A 159 12.15 5.45 -3.51
C ALA A 159 10.76 5.49 -2.90
N MET A 160 9.98 4.46 -3.21
CA MET A 160 8.78 4.10 -2.48
C MET A 160 8.97 2.72 -1.85
N VAL A 161 8.34 2.53 -0.70
CA VAL A 161 8.55 1.36 0.14
C VAL A 161 7.22 0.77 0.55
N GLU A 162 7.11 -0.54 0.58
CA GLU A 162 5.96 -1.24 1.16
C GLU A 162 6.42 -2.47 1.93
N GLU A 163 5.60 -2.85 2.90
CA GLU A 163 5.72 -4.17 3.52
C GLU A 163 5.07 -5.22 2.62
N VAL A 164 5.76 -6.35 2.43
CA VAL A 164 5.30 -7.49 1.66
C VAL A 164 5.47 -8.77 2.47
N GLU A 165 4.57 -9.73 2.26
CA GLU A 165 4.80 -11.09 2.72
C GLU A 165 5.83 -11.78 1.80
N VAL A 166 6.78 -12.51 2.38
CA VAL A 166 7.89 -13.20 1.68
C VAL A 166 7.40 -14.12 0.54
N CYS A 167 6.12 -14.49 0.52
CA CYS A 167 5.53 -15.40 -0.45
C CYS A 167 4.77 -14.72 -1.61
N GLU A 168 4.54 -13.41 -1.60
CA GLU A 168 3.95 -12.72 -2.76
C GLU A 168 5.07 -12.23 -3.70
N PRO A 169 5.23 -12.81 -4.91
CA PRO A 169 6.21 -12.30 -5.86
C PRO A 169 5.82 -10.89 -6.31
N PRO A 170 6.77 -9.93 -6.38
CA PRO A 170 6.52 -8.57 -6.86
C PRO A 170 5.89 -8.61 -8.25
N GLN A 171 4.66 -8.12 -8.39
CA GLN A 171 3.90 -8.22 -9.63
C GLN A 171 4.34 -7.21 -10.71
N TRP A 172 5.52 -6.62 -10.57
CA TRP A 172 6.09 -5.68 -11.53
C TRP A 172 7.37 -6.25 -12.13
N GLY A 173 7.34 -6.53 -13.44
CA GLY A 173 8.55 -6.80 -14.23
C GLY A 173 8.90 -8.25 -14.55
N SER A 174 8.21 -9.28 -14.03
CA SER A 174 8.55 -10.69 -14.35
C SER A 174 7.53 -11.37 -15.26
N ARG A 175 7.93 -11.64 -16.51
CA ARG A 175 7.57 -12.92 -17.15
C ARG A 175 8.52 -13.95 -16.57
N THR A 176 8.10 -14.68 -15.54
CA THR A 176 8.62 -16.03 -15.27
C THR A 176 7.73 -16.69 -14.23
N SER A 177 7.11 -17.79 -14.64
CA SER A 177 6.47 -18.77 -13.77
C SER A 177 7.56 -19.52 -13.01
N GLY A 178 7.74 -19.20 -11.73
CA GLY A 178 8.59 -19.95 -10.81
C GLY A 178 7.91 -19.99 -9.45
N GLY A 179 7.24 -21.09 -9.14
CA GLY A 179 6.57 -21.29 -7.85
C GLY A 179 7.59 -21.36 -6.71
N CYS A 180 7.28 -20.70 -5.60
CA CYS A 180 8.06 -20.80 -4.37
C CYS A 180 7.72 -22.14 -3.67
N HIS A 181 8.72 -22.99 -3.47
CA HIS A 181 8.62 -24.14 -2.57
C HIS A 181 8.99 -23.73 -1.14
N ALA A 182 8.15 -24.11 -0.17
CA ALA A 182 8.40 -23.91 1.24
C ALA A 182 9.69 -24.64 1.71
N PRO A 183 10.45 -24.07 2.66
CA PRO A 183 11.61 -24.74 3.22
C PRO A 183 11.16 -25.97 4.01
N ARG A 184 11.74 -27.13 3.68
CA ARG A 184 11.58 -28.36 4.46
C ARG A 184 12.17 -28.12 5.86
N THR A 185 11.36 -28.33 6.88
CA THR A 185 11.82 -28.42 8.26
C THR A 185 12.69 -29.66 8.39
N SER A 186 13.99 -29.49 8.64
CA SER A 186 14.84 -30.57 9.13
C SER A 186 14.59 -30.71 10.63
N SER A 187 14.03 -31.83 11.05
CA SER A 187 13.94 -32.23 12.45
C SER A 187 15.36 -32.47 12.99
N VAL A 188 15.65 -31.86 14.14
CA VAL A 188 16.68 -32.31 15.08
C VAL A 188 15.96 -33.05 16.19
#